data_AF-A0AB38ELW0-F1
#
_entry.id   AF-A0AB38ELW0-F1
#
_cell.length_a   1.000
_cell.length_b   1.000
_cell.length_c   1.000
_cell.angle_alpha   90.00
_cell.angle_beta   90.00
_cell.angle_gamma   90.00
#
_symmetry.space_group_name_H-M   'P 1'
#
loop_
_entity.id
_entity.type
_entity.pdbx_description
1 polymer ?
#
loop_
_entity_poly.entity_id
_entity_poly.type
_entity_poly.pdbx_seq_one_letter_code
_entity_poly.pdbx_strand_id
1 'polypeptide(L)'
;MQPQAALFVGAKLDCALGPGSFEHNSFSTSDAQSGRAGDFFIGDVAIHVTTAPGEAVISRCYENLNDGHRPIIVTTARGLTAAEVLAENAGLGDRIDVFEVEQFIALNLYELGKFAAEGRRLAVGDVVIRYNEIIEEVETDPSLKIEFRQ
;
A
#
# COMPACT_ATOMS: atom_id res chain seq x y z
N MET A 1 3.06 3.21 13.81
CA MET A 1 2.35 2.19 13.01
C MET A 1 2.08 2.65 11.57
N GLN A 2 1.70 3.91 11.31
CA GLN A 2 1.52 4.43 9.95
C GLN A 2 2.73 4.29 8.97
N PRO A 3 4.00 4.59 9.34
CA PRO A 3 5.12 4.59 8.38
C PRO A 3 5.44 3.24 7.74
N GLN A 4 5.07 2.13 8.38
CA GLN A 4 5.46 0.79 7.94
C GLN A 4 4.54 0.24 6.85
N ALA A 5 3.24 0.57 6.89
CA ALA A 5 2.26 -0.06 6.02
C ALA A 5 2.51 0.27 4.54
N ALA A 6 2.74 1.54 4.21
CA ALA A 6 3.02 1.97 2.82
C ALA A 6 4.29 1.32 2.28
N LEU A 7 5.38 1.32 3.06
CA LEU A 7 6.66 0.72 2.65
C LEU A 7 6.55 -0.79 2.46
N PHE A 8 5.78 -1.49 3.30
CA PHE A 8 5.48 -2.91 3.10
C PHE A 8 4.64 -3.18 1.87
N VAL A 9 3.63 -2.34 1.61
CA VAL A 9 2.84 -2.40 0.38
C VAL A 9 3.74 -2.19 -0.83
N GLY A 10 4.66 -1.22 -0.78
CA GLY A 10 5.68 -0.98 -1.80
C GLY A 10 6.57 -2.20 -2.04
N ALA A 11 7.11 -2.79 -0.98
CA ALA A 11 7.92 -4.01 -1.08
C ALA A 11 7.15 -5.17 -1.74
N LYS A 12 5.90 -5.39 -1.32
CA LYS A 12 5.00 -6.39 -1.94
C LYS A 12 4.75 -6.08 -3.42
N LEU A 13 4.55 -4.82 -3.79
CA LEU A 13 4.32 -4.42 -5.18
C LEU A 13 5.57 -4.62 -6.04
N ASP A 14 6.76 -4.32 -5.52
CA ASP A 14 8.03 -4.61 -6.20
C ASP A 14 8.24 -6.11 -6.41
N CYS A 15 7.94 -6.94 -5.41
CA CYS A 15 8.02 -8.40 -5.57
C CYS A 15 7.05 -8.93 -6.65
N ALA A 16 5.90 -8.28 -6.82
CA ALA A 16 4.89 -8.70 -7.79
C ALA A 16 5.15 -8.17 -9.21
N LEU A 17 5.63 -6.94 -9.34
CA LEU A 17 5.75 -6.21 -10.61
C LEU A 17 7.19 -6.11 -11.13
N GLY A 18 8.17 -6.32 -10.26
CA GLY A 18 9.58 -6.03 -10.51
C GLY A 18 9.96 -4.61 -10.06
N PRO A 19 11.15 -4.42 -9.46
CA PRO A 19 11.63 -3.11 -9.04
C PRO A 19 11.70 -2.08 -10.17
N GLY A 20 11.43 -0.81 -9.86
CA GLY A 20 11.47 0.30 -10.83
C GLY A 20 10.18 0.49 -11.62
N SER A 21 9.13 -0.26 -11.31
CA SER A 21 7.81 -0.13 -11.95
C SER A 21 7.02 1.10 -11.46
N PHE A 22 7.40 1.67 -10.32
CA PHE A 22 6.81 2.86 -9.70
C PHE A 22 7.81 3.47 -8.71
N GLU A 23 7.52 4.67 -8.20
CA GLU A 23 8.38 5.39 -7.26
C GLU A 23 7.99 5.11 -5.80
N HIS A 24 8.98 4.79 -4.97
CA HIS A 24 8.85 4.77 -3.51
C HIS A 24 9.04 6.15 -2.93
N ASN A 25 8.36 6.43 -1.83
CA ASN A 25 8.35 7.76 -1.22
C ASN A 25 8.55 7.62 0.28
N SER A 26 9.21 8.61 0.86
CA SER A 26 9.39 8.65 2.30
C SER A 26 8.07 8.94 2.98
N PHE A 27 7.91 8.43 4.20
CA PHE A 27 6.74 8.65 5.03
C PHE A 27 6.44 10.14 5.27
N SER A 28 7.47 10.99 5.33
CA SER A 28 7.32 12.42 5.58
C SER A 28 6.70 13.19 4.40
N THR A 29 6.62 12.57 3.22
CA THR A 29 5.98 13.17 2.04
C THR A 29 4.50 12.79 1.96
N SER A 30 3.63 13.64 2.51
CA SER A 30 2.18 13.45 2.36
C SER A 30 1.72 13.81 0.94
N ASP A 31 0.81 13.00 0.36
CA ASP A 31 0.20 13.23 -0.97
C ASP A 31 -0.32 14.65 -1.19
N ALA A 32 -0.84 15.27 -0.11
CA ALA A 32 -1.43 16.59 -0.17
C ALA A 32 -0.42 17.71 -0.50
N GLN A 33 0.87 17.51 -0.21
CA GLN A 33 1.91 18.50 -0.45
C GLN A 33 2.60 18.33 -1.82
N SER A 34 2.47 17.16 -2.44
CA SER A 34 3.18 16.81 -3.68
C SER A 34 2.31 16.79 -4.94
N GLY A 35 0.98 16.93 -4.82
CA GLY A 35 0.06 16.87 -5.97
C GLY A 35 -0.05 15.47 -6.60
N ARG A 36 0.21 14.43 -5.81
CA ARG A 36 0.18 13.04 -6.27
C ARG A 36 -1.23 12.48 -6.26
N ALA A 37 -1.48 11.52 -7.16
CA ALA A 37 -2.72 10.75 -7.18
C ALA A 37 -2.89 9.83 -5.95
N GLY A 38 -1.79 9.40 -5.32
CA GLY A 38 -1.76 8.61 -4.08
C GLY A 38 -0.34 8.18 -3.70
N ASP A 39 -0.23 7.33 -2.66
CA ASP A 39 1.05 6.73 -2.23
C ASP A 39 1.70 5.92 -3.36
N PHE A 40 0.90 5.27 -4.20
CA PHE A 40 1.36 4.62 -5.44
C PHE A 40 0.46 4.96 -6.61
N PHE A 41 1.05 5.12 -7.79
CA PHE A 41 0.31 5.27 -9.04
C PHE A 41 0.86 4.28 -10.07
N ILE A 42 0.05 3.27 -10.43
CA ILE A 42 0.48 2.13 -11.27
C ILE A 42 -0.56 1.91 -12.36
N GLY A 43 -0.16 2.08 -13.62
CA GLY A 43 -1.11 2.06 -14.75
C GLY A 43 -2.10 3.21 -14.64
N ASP A 44 -3.38 2.90 -14.43
CA ASP A 44 -4.45 3.87 -14.15
C ASP A 44 -4.91 3.83 -12.67
N VAL A 45 -4.23 3.09 -11.80
CA VAL A 45 -4.64 2.85 -10.41
C VAL A 45 -3.90 3.76 -9.45
N ALA A 46 -4.64 4.48 -8.61
CA ALA A 46 -4.12 5.30 -7.52
C ALA A 46 -4.36 4.60 -6.17
N ILE A 47 -3.29 4.19 -5.49
CA ILE A 47 -3.36 3.45 -4.23
C ILE A 47 -3.07 4.39 -3.07
N HIS A 48 -4.01 4.45 -2.12
CA HIS A 48 -3.92 5.22 -0.87
C HIS A 48 -3.74 4.24 0.29
N VAL A 49 -2.60 4.28 0.97
CA VAL A 49 -2.30 3.43 2.12
C VAL A 49 -2.46 4.25 3.40
N THR A 50 -3.42 3.88 4.24
CA THR A 50 -3.65 4.59 5.51
C THR A 50 -4.15 3.65 6.58
N THR A 51 -3.72 3.83 7.82
CA THR A 51 -4.28 3.07 8.95
C THR A 51 -5.63 3.61 9.44
N ALA A 52 -5.96 4.84 9.06
CA ALA A 52 -7.14 5.56 9.51
C ALA A 52 -7.68 6.41 8.35
N PRO A 53 -8.54 5.84 7.49
CA PRO A 53 -9.14 6.57 6.39
C PRO A 53 -10.07 7.66 6.93
N GLY A 54 -10.06 8.81 6.28
CA GLY A 54 -10.88 9.97 6.61
C GLY A 54 -11.34 10.69 5.36
N GLU A 55 -12.17 11.72 5.51
CA GLU A 55 -12.79 12.47 4.41
C GLU A 55 -11.77 12.98 3.38
N ALA A 56 -10.56 13.38 3.82
CA ALA A 56 -9.50 13.83 2.93
C ALA A 56 -9.10 12.76 1.89
N VAL A 57 -8.94 11.50 2.30
CA VAL A 57 -8.61 10.39 1.40
C VAL A 57 -9.77 10.10 0.44
N ILE A 58 -11.01 10.20 0.92
CA ILE A 58 -12.21 10.02 0.08
C ILE A 58 -12.32 11.14 -0.96
N SER A 59 -12.02 12.39 -0.59
CA SER A 59 -11.97 13.53 -1.51
C SER A 59 -10.90 13.30 -2.59
N ARG A 60 -9.72 12.79 -2.22
CA ARG A 60 -8.68 12.41 -3.20
C ARG A 60 -9.15 11.28 -4.13
N CYS A 61 -9.87 10.29 -3.61
CA CYS A 61 -10.48 9.25 -4.44
C CYS A 61 -11.50 9.84 -5.43
N TYR A 62 -12.31 10.81 -5.01
CA TYR A 62 -13.24 11.52 -5.89
C TYR A 62 -12.50 12.26 -7.01
N GLU A 63 -11.42 12.99 -6.69
CA GLU A 63 -10.57 13.69 -7.66
C GLU A 63 -9.97 12.70 -8.67
N ASN A 64 -9.36 11.62 -8.20
CA ASN A 64 -8.80 10.55 -9.03
C ASN A 64 -9.84 9.97 -10.01
N LEU A 65 -11.08 9.74 -9.55
CA LEU A 65 -12.15 9.26 -10.44
C LEU A 65 -12.50 10.26 -11.55
N ASN A 66 -12.45 11.57 -11.28
CA ASN A 66 -12.70 12.59 -12.30
C ASN A 66 -11.54 12.70 -13.29
N ASP A 67 -10.32 12.41 -12.84
CA ASP A 67 -9.13 12.35 -13.67
C ASP A 67 -9.00 11.03 -14.47
N GLY A 68 -9.97 10.11 -14.31
CA GLY A 68 -10.04 8.84 -15.03
C GLY A 68 -9.20 7.73 -14.40
N HIS A 69 -8.78 7.89 -13.15
CA HIS A 69 -8.02 6.90 -12.39
C HIS A 69 -8.93 6.01 -11.55
N ARG A 70 -8.43 4.83 -11.19
CA ARG A 70 -9.10 3.87 -10.29
C ARG A 70 -8.51 3.98 -8.89
N PRO A 71 -9.23 4.56 -7.91
CA PRO A 71 -8.72 4.64 -6.54
C PRO A 71 -8.87 3.30 -5.83
N ILE A 72 -7.82 2.93 -5.09
CA ILE A 72 -7.82 1.82 -4.15
C ILE A 72 -7.38 2.37 -2.80
N ILE A 73 -8.13 2.06 -1.73
CA ILE A 73 -7.72 2.32 -0.35
C ILE A 73 -7.22 1.02 0.26
N VAL A 74 -5.97 1.00 0.73
CA VAL A 74 -5.41 -0.11 1.52
C VAL A 74 -5.32 0.34 2.97
N THR A 75 -6.00 -0.36 3.87
CA THR A 75 -6.12 0.06 5.26
C THR A 75 -6.16 -1.10 6.24
N THR A 76 -6.15 -0.82 7.54
CA THR A 76 -6.27 -1.86 8.57
C THR A 76 -7.68 -2.44 8.60
N ALA A 77 -7.86 -3.63 9.18
CA ALA A 77 -9.20 -4.22 9.37
C ALA A 77 -10.23 -3.26 10.01
N ARG A 78 -9.79 -2.41 10.96
CA ARG A 78 -10.65 -1.37 11.54
C ARG A 78 -10.94 -0.21 10.58
N GLY A 79 -9.98 0.13 9.74
CA GLY A 79 -10.11 1.17 8.72
C GLY A 79 -11.04 0.76 7.59
N LEU A 80 -11.17 -0.54 7.30
CA LEU A 80 -11.98 -1.06 6.19
C LEU A 80 -13.42 -0.55 6.28
N THR A 81 -14.10 -0.85 7.38
CA THR A 81 -15.49 -0.42 7.63
C THR A 81 -15.62 1.11 7.63
N ALA A 82 -14.61 1.83 8.15
CA ALA A 82 -14.63 3.29 8.15
C ALA A 82 -14.53 3.86 6.74
N ALA A 83 -13.66 3.31 5.89
CA ALA A 83 -13.53 3.72 4.49
C ALA A 83 -14.81 3.43 3.70
N GLU A 84 -15.40 2.24 3.87
CA GLU A 84 -16.65 1.85 3.21
C GLU A 84 -17.79 2.84 3.54
N VAL A 85 -18.01 3.11 4.83
CA VAL A 85 -19.05 4.06 5.27
C VAL A 85 -18.80 5.48 4.73
N LEU A 86 -17.55 5.95 4.78
CA LEU A 86 -17.22 7.28 4.26
C LEU A 86 -17.39 7.35 2.72
N ALA A 87 -17.03 6.28 2.01
CA ALA A 87 -17.20 6.18 0.57
C ALA A 87 -18.69 6.15 0.19
N GLU A 88 -19.51 5.36 0.89
CA GLU A 88 -20.96 5.34 0.69
C GLU A 88 -21.58 6.73 0.89
N ASN A 89 -21.23 7.42 1.99
CA ASN A 89 -21.74 8.76 2.28
C ASN A 89 -21.31 9.80 1.23
N ALA A 90 -20.16 9.60 0.58
CA ALA A 90 -19.68 10.43 -0.51
C ALA A 90 -20.21 10.02 -1.90
N GLY A 91 -21.05 8.98 -2.00
CA GLY A 91 -21.55 8.45 -3.27
C GLY A 91 -20.50 7.70 -4.10
N LEU A 92 -19.49 7.14 -3.43
CA LEU A 92 -18.35 6.42 -4.04
C LEU A 92 -18.29 4.93 -3.69
N GLY A 93 -19.22 4.40 -2.89
CA GLY A 93 -19.17 3.03 -2.35
C GLY A 93 -18.79 1.95 -3.38
N ASP A 94 -19.47 1.91 -4.53
CA ASP A 94 -19.21 0.93 -5.59
C ASP A 94 -18.21 1.42 -6.65
N ARG A 95 -17.57 2.57 -6.42
CA ARG A 95 -16.68 3.23 -7.39
C ARG A 95 -15.21 3.14 -7.02
N ILE A 96 -14.90 2.74 -5.79
CA ILE A 96 -13.54 2.58 -5.29
C ILE A 96 -13.40 1.21 -4.63
N ASP A 97 -12.20 0.64 -4.69
CA ASP A 97 -11.93 -0.60 -3.97
C ASP A 97 -11.30 -0.28 -2.60
N VAL A 98 -11.66 -1.07 -1.58
CA VAL A 98 -11.05 -0.98 -0.26
C VAL A 98 -10.54 -2.35 0.14
N PHE A 99 -9.25 -2.45 0.46
CA PHE A 99 -8.60 -3.68 0.89
C PHE A 99 -8.03 -3.58 2.30
N GLU A 100 -8.11 -4.69 3.01
CA GLU A 100 -7.41 -4.87 4.28
C GLU A 100 -5.92 -5.16 4.00
N VAL A 101 -5.01 -4.44 4.67
CA VAL A 101 -3.58 -4.42 4.36
C VAL A 101 -2.88 -5.76 4.60
N GLU A 102 -3.22 -6.48 5.67
CA GLU A 102 -2.65 -7.79 5.93
C GLU A 102 -3.10 -8.79 4.87
N GLN A 103 -4.38 -8.76 4.48
CA GLN A 103 -4.90 -9.59 3.39
C GLN A 103 -4.27 -9.25 2.03
N PHE A 104 -4.11 -7.96 1.74
CA PHE A 104 -3.52 -7.46 0.51
C PHE A 104 -2.06 -7.91 0.34
N ILE A 105 -1.30 -7.97 1.44
CA ILE A 105 0.08 -8.49 1.46
C ILE A 105 0.08 -10.02 1.45
N ALA A 106 -0.75 -10.66 2.27
CA ALA A 106 -0.76 -12.11 2.44
C ALA A 106 -1.04 -12.84 1.12
N LEU A 107 -1.90 -12.30 0.26
CA LEU A 107 -2.22 -12.92 -1.03
C LEU A 107 -0.95 -13.13 -1.88
N ASN A 108 -0.07 -12.13 -1.98
CA ASN A 108 1.18 -12.32 -2.73
C ASN A 108 2.14 -13.30 -2.06
N LEU A 109 2.17 -13.37 -0.73
CA LEU A 109 2.99 -14.37 -0.04
C LEU A 109 2.53 -15.80 -0.40
N TYR A 110 1.22 -16.02 -0.50
CA TYR A 110 0.67 -17.29 -0.97
C TYR A 110 1.00 -17.55 -2.44
N GLU A 111 0.84 -16.56 -3.32
CA GLU A 111 1.11 -16.68 -4.75
C GLU A 111 2.60 -16.94 -5.05
N LEU A 112 3.49 -16.08 -4.55
CA LEU A 112 4.95 -16.22 -4.67
C LEU A 112 5.43 -17.53 -4.05
N GLY A 113 4.84 -17.90 -2.91
CA GLY A 113 5.12 -19.16 -2.23
C GLY A 113 4.49 -20.40 -2.87
N LYS A 114 3.77 -20.27 -3.99
CA LYS A 114 3.03 -21.36 -4.67
C LYS A 114 2.14 -22.15 -3.72
N PHE A 115 1.56 -21.46 -2.74
CA PHE A 115 0.73 -22.00 -1.67
C PHE A 115 1.41 -23.08 -0.79
N ALA A 116 2.72 -23.27 -0.92
CA ALA A 116 3.51 -24.21 -0.12
C ALA A 116 4.09 -23.54 1.13
N ALA A 117 4.21 -24.27 2.23
CA ALA A 117 4.72 -23.72 3.49
C ALA A 117 6.18 -23.26 3.41
N GLU A 118 7.02 -23.99 2.68
CA GLU A 118 8.41 -23.61 2.41
C GLU A 118 8.48 -22.38 1.49
N GLY A 119 7.70 -22.39 0.40
CA GLY A 119 7.62 -21.25 -0.51
C GLY A 119 7.15 -19.97 0.17
N ARG A 120 6.16 -20.04 1.07
CA ARG A 120 5.73 -18.87 1.86
C ARG A 120 6.83 -18.32 2.74
N ARG A 121 7.68 -19.17 3.34
CA ARG A 121 8.82 -18.71 4.15
C ARG A 121 9.84 -17.96 3.30
N LEU A 122 10.14 -18.45 2.10
CA LEU A 122 11.02 -17.76 1.16
C LEU A 122 10.42 -16.42 0.72
N ALA A 123 9.14 -16.40 0.33
CA ALA A 123 8.45 -15.17 -0.08
C ALA A 123 8.42 -14.09 1.01
N VAL A 124 8.25 -14.47 2.28
CA VAL A 124 8.38 -13.53 3.41
C VAL A 124 9.79 -12.94 3.48
N GLY A 125 10.82 -13.79 3.32
CA GLY A 125 12.21 -13.34 3.27
C GLY A 125 12.44 -12.32 2.16
N ASP A 126 11.96 -12.60 0.95
CA ASP A 126 12.10 -11.71 -0.21
C ASP A 126 11.43 -10.35 0.03
N VAL A 127 10.20 -10.34 0.57
CA VAL A 127 9.48 -9.09 0.90
C VAL A 127 10.20 -8.30 1.98
N VAL A 128 10.74 -8.94 3.02
CA VAL A 128 11.48 -8.24 4.09
C VAL A 128 12.80 -7.68 3.58
N ILE A 129 13.52 -8.43 2.73
CA ILE A 129 14.74 -7.92 2.08
C ILE A 129 14.39 -6.67 1.28
N ARG A 130 13.35 -6.73 0.43
CA ARG A 130 12.98 -5.57 -0.39
C ARG A 130 12.48 -4.38 0.43
N TYR A 131 11.73 -4.63 1.50
CA TYR A 131 11.33 -3.59 2.45
C TYR A 131 12.54 -2.87 3.04
N ASN A 132 13.56 -3.62 3.48
CA ASN A 132 14.77 -3.03 4.05
C ASN A 132 15.58 -2.24 3.02
N GLU A 133 15.62 -2.67 1.75
CA GLU A 133 16.22 -1.91 0.65
C GLU A 133 15.47 -0.59 0.42
N ILE A 134 14.13 -0.61 0.37
CA ILE A 134 13.33 0.61 0.23
C ILE A 134 13.60 1.58 1.38
N ILE A 135 13.71 1.08 2.62
CA ILE A 135 14.09 1.89 3.79
C ILE A 135 15.44 2.59 3.55
N GLU A 136 16.44 1.89 3.00
CA GLU A 136 17.74 2.50 2.67
C GLU A 136 17.64 3.56 1.56
N GLU A 137 16.72 3.36 0.61
CA GLU A 137 16.52 4.25 -0.53
C GLU A 137 15.81 5.55 -0.13
N VAL A 138 14.77 5.49 0.73
CA VAL A 138 13.86 6.63 0.95
C VAL A 138 13.77 7.13 2.39
N GLU A 139 14.22 6.36 3.39
CA GLU A 139 14.17 6.77 4.79
C GLU A 139 15.55 7.10 5.36
N THR A 140 15.58 8.01 6.34
CA THR A 140 16.83 8.34 7.06
C THR A 140 16.98 7.58 8.38
N ASP A 141 15.91 6.96 8.87
CA ASP A 141 15.89 6.23 10.14
C ASP A 141 16.12 4.72 9.93
N PRO A 142 17.33 4.19 10.23
CA PRO A 142 17.63 2.78 10.06
C PRO A 142 16.91 1.87 11.08
N SER A 143 16.32 2.41 12.14
CA SER A 143 15.58 1.62 13.14
C SER A 143 14.27 1.03 12.60
N LEU A 144 13.83 1.51 11.43
CA LEU A 144 12.66 1.00 10.72
C LEU A 144 12.90 -0.34 10.02
N LYS A 145 14.17 -0.77 9.89
CA LYS A 145 14.53 -2.06 9.28
C LYS A 145 14.10 -3.23 10.14
N ILE A 146 13.82 -4.34 9.48
CA ILE A 146 13.39 -5.59 10.12
C ILE A 146 14.52 -6.60 10.04
N GLU A 147 14.95 -7.09 11.21
CA GLU A 147 15.81 -8.26 11.28
C GLU A 147 14.98 -9.51 11.00
N PHE A 148 15.30 -10.22 9.92
CA PHE A 148 14.68 -11.49 9.58
C PHE A 148 15.72 -12.60 9.65
N ARG A 149 15.50 -13.58 10.54
CA ARG A 149 16.34 -14.79 10.66
C ARG A 149 15.60 -15.94 9.96
N GLN A 150 16.22 -16.49 8.93
CA GLN A 150 15.74 -17.67 8.19
C GLN A 150 15.88 -18.96 9.00
#